data_AF-A0A946DHE2-F1
#
_entry.id   AF-A0A946DHE2-F1
#
_cell.length_a   1.000
_cell.length_b   1.000
_cell.length_c   1.000
_cell.angle_alpha   90.00
_cell.angle_beta   90.00
_cell.angle_gamma   90.00
#
_symmetry.space_group_name_H-M   'P 1'
#
loop_
_entity.id
_entity.type
_entity.pdbx_description
1 polymer ?
#
loop_
_entity_poly.entity_id
_entity_poly.type
_entity_poly.pdbx_seq_one_letter_code
_entity_poly.pdbx_strand_id
1 'polypeptide(L)'
;MTQYFIRRLLLIVPTFIGITILVFVITRFVPGGPIERMIAEAQQASMQSGGMTQSAGSGIGAATLDDEQIKQLEEYYGFDKPVLVSYWEWLVKVVHFDLGVSTRYSDPVWDTIKERLPVSAFYGILTMLITYFISIPLGYMKAV
;
A
#
# COMPACT_ATOMS: atom_id res chain seq x y z
N MET A 1 -3.05 38.44 -10.64
CA MET A 1 -2.87 37.41 -9.58
C MET A 1 -3.75 36.18 -9.79
N THR A 2 -5.06 36.34 -10.04
CA THR A 2 -6.01 35.23 -10.26
C THR A 2 -5.65 34.32 -11.45
N GLN A 3 -5.22 34.88 -12.58
CA GLN A 3 -4.84 34.10 -13.77
C GLN A 3 -3.62 33.18 -13.53
N TYR A 4 -2.64 33.63 -12.73
CA TYR A 4 -1.52 32.78 -12.32
C TYR A 4 -1.97 31.66 -11.38
N PHE A 5 -2.85 32.00 -10.44
CA PHE A 5 -3.41 31.04 -9.49
C PHE A 5 -4.20 29.93 -10.20
N ILE A 6 -5.07 30.29 -11.14
CA ILE A 6 -5.85 29.32 -11.95
C ILE A 6 -4.93 28.47 -12.82
N ARG A 7 -3.94 29.08 -13.49
CA ARG A 7 -2.99 28.33 -14.33
C ARG A 7 -2.18 27.33 -13.50
N ARG A 8 -1.77 27.72 -12.29
CA ARG A 8 -1.05 26.86 -11.35
C ARG A 8 -1.96 25.75 -10.81
N LEU A 9 -3.20 26.07 -10.43
CA LEU A 9 -4.19 25.12 -9.96
C LEU A 9 -4.52 24.07 -11.03
N LEU A 10 -4.71 24.51 -12.27
CA LEU A 10 -5.02 23.64 -13.41
C LEU A 10 -3.82 22.76 -13.77
N LEU A 11 -2.58 23.25 -13.62
CA LEU A 11 -1.36 22.44 -13.82
C LEU A 11 -1.11 21.40 -12.71
N ILE A 12 -1.62 21.61 -11.49
CA ILE A 12 -1.47 20.65 -10.40
C ILE A 12 -2.15 19.32 -10.75
N VAL A 13 -3.37 19.35 -11.28
CA VAL A 13 -4.16 18.14 -11.61
C VAL A 13 -3.42 17.18 -12.56
N PRO A 14 -2.92 17.60 -13.74
CA PRO A 14 -2.20 16.71 -14.65
C PRO A 14 -0.84 16.27 -14.09
N THR A 15 -0.14 17.11 -13.33
CA THR A 15 1.11 16.66 -12.67
C THR A 15 0.84 15.60 -11.61
N PHE A 16 -0.22 15.76 -10.83
CA PHE A 16 -0.65 14.80 -9.81
C PHE A 16 -1.07 13.46 -10.44
N ILE A 17 -1.89 13.50 -11.50
CA ILE A 17 -2.28 12.30 -12.25
C ILE A 17 -1.03 11.63 -12.87
N GLY A 18 -0.13 12.40 -13.47
CA GLY A 18 1.10 11.87 -14.05
C GLY A 18 1.98 11.15 -13.01
N ILE A 19 2.18 11.75 -11.84
CA ILE A 19 2.97 11.16 -10.75
C ILE A 19 2.27 9.91 -10.19
N THR A 20 0.95 9.96 -9.97
CA THR A 20 0.20 8.80 -9.42
C THR A 20 0.19 7.62 -10.38
N ILE A 21 0.02 7.85 -11.68
CA ILE A 21 0.14 6.79 -12.70
C ILE A 21 1.55 6.20 -12.69
N LEU A 22 2.58 7.05 -12.63
CA LEU A 22 3.98 6.59 -12.58
C LEU A 22 4.24 5.70 -11.35
N VAL A 23 3.80 6.13 -10.17
CA VAL A 23 3.92 5.33 -8.94
C VAL A 23 3.13 4.02 -9.06
N PHE A 24 1.90 4.07 -9.57
CA PHE A 24 1.05 2.90 -9.75
C PHE A 24 1.70 1.86 -10.67
N VAL A 25 2.21 2.31 -11.82
CA VAL A 25 2.97 1.49 -12.76
C VAL A 25 4.16 0.84 -12.04
N ILE A 26 4.99 1.63 -11.36
CA ILE A 26 6.15 1.10 -10.62
C ILE A 26 5.71 0.01 -9.63
N THR A 27 4.66 0.25 -8.84
CA THR A 27 4.18 -0.74 -7.86
C THR A 27 3.64 -2.03 -8.48
N ARG A 28 3.08 -1.97 -9.70
CA ARG A 28 2.58 -3.13 -10.46
C ARG A 28 3.70 -3.99 -11.05
N PHE A 29 4.85 -3.37 -11.34
CA PHE A 29 6.03 -4.05 -11.90
C PHE A 29 7.01 -4.54 -10.83
N VAL A 30 6.81 -4.19 -9.56
CA VAL A 30 7.63 -4.71 -8.45
C VAL A 30 7.27 -6.18 -8.18
N PRO A 31 8.22 -7.13 -8.34
CA PRO A 31 8.00 -8.52 -7.98
C PRO A 31 7.87 -8.68 -6.46
N GLY A 32 6.97 -9.54 -5.99
CA GLY A 32 6.65 -9.76 -4.58
C GLY A 32 5.28 -9.20 -4.14
N GLY A 33 4.29 -9.24 -5.04
CA GLY A 33 2.93 -8.76 -4.83
C GLY A 33 2.17 -9.51 -3.71
N PRO A 34 0.97 -9.02 -3.35
CA PRO A 34 0.08 -9.62 -2.34
C PRO A 34 -0.10 -11.14 -2.53
N ILE A 35 -0.39 -11.51 -3.78
CA ILE A 35 -0.76 -12.87 -4.19
C ILE A 35 0.43 -13.81 -4.07
N GLU A 36 1.61 -13.39 -4.55
CA GLU A 36 2.83 -14.18 -4.49
C GLU A 36 3.24 -14.46 -3.04
N ARG A 37 3.02 -13.50 -2.13
CA ARG A 37 3.28 -13.70 -0.69
C ARG A 37 2.29 -14.66 -0.06
N MET A 38 1.00 -14.57 -0.41
CA MET A 38 -0.03 -15.48 0.07
C MET A 38 0.20 -16.92 -0.42
N ILE A 39 0.60 -17.10 -1.68
CA ILE A 39 0.95 -18.41 -2.24
C ILE A 39 2.21 -18.96 -1.55
N ALA A 40 3.23 -18.12 -1.36
CA ALA A 40 4.44 -18.52 -0.65
C ALA A 40 4.15 -18.96 0.80
N GLU A 41 3.30 -18.23 1.51
CA GLU A 41 2.87 -18.56 2.88
C GLU A 41 2.02 -19.84 2.92
N ALA A 42 1.08 -20.01 1.99
CA ALA A 42 0.24 -21.21 1.90
C ALA A 42 1.05 -22.46 1.51
N GLN A 43 2.00 -22.33 0.59
CA GLN A 43 2.91 -23.40 0.20
C GLN A 43 3.85 -23.77 1.35
N GLN A 44 4.25 -22.80 2.17
CA GLN A 44 5.07 -23.04 3.35
C GLN A 44 4.26 -23.69 4.48
N ALA A 45 2.98 -23.35 4.62
CA ALA A 45 2.05 -24.01 5.53
C ALA A 45 1.75 -25.47 5.13
N SER A 46 1.63 -25.75 3.83
CA SER A 46 1.41 -27.12 3.33
C SER A 46 2.65 -28.02 3.47
N MET A 47 3.86 -27.45 3.46
CA MET A 47 5.08 -28.19 3.83
C MET A 47 5.16 -28.52 5.33
N GLN A 48 4.55 -27.72 6.21
CA GLN A 48 4.58 -27.97 7.66
C GLN A 48 3.58 -29.05 8.10
N SER A 49 2.46 -29.23 7.39
CA SER A 49 1.50 -30.31 7.65
C SER A 49 1.88 -31.66 7.01
N GLY A 50 3.02 -31.75 6.32
CA GLY A 50 3.50 -32.95 5.62
C GLY A 50 4.18 -34.01 6.50
N GLY A 51 4.20 -33.82 7.81
CA GLY A 51 4.72 -34.80 8.78
C GLY A 51 3.59 -35.53 9.51
N MET A 52 3.40 -36.81 9.18
CA MET A 52 2.57 -37.80 9.89
C MET A 52 1.12 -37.96 9.41
N THR A 53 0.89 -38.74 8.35
CA THR A 53 -0.08 -39.87 8.30
C THR A 53 0.12 -40.62 6.98
N GLN A 54 1.00 -41.64 7.00
CA GLN A 54 0.98 -42.70 5.99
C GLN A 54 -0.18 -43.64 6.32
N SER A 55 -1.29 -43.59 5.58
CA SER A 55 -2.18 -44.75 5.44
C SER A 55 -3.11 -44.61 4.24
N ALA A 56 -2.79 -45.40 3.22
CA ALA A 56 -3.67 -46.05 2.26
C ALA A 56 -4.93 -45.33 1.74
N GLY A 57 -4.87 -44.91 0.47
CA GLY A 57 -6.03 -44.89 -0.42
C GLY A 57 -6.50 -43.51 -0.89
N SER A 58 -6.63 -43.37 -2.21
CA SER A 58 -7.08 -42.21 -2.99
C SER A 58 -6.01 -41.14 -3.29
N GLY A 59 -5.80 -40.91 -4.59
CA GLY A 59 -4.81 -39.99 -5.14
C GLY A 59 -5.20 -38.53 -4.92
N ILE A 60 -4.98 -38.03 -3.71
CA ILE A 60 -4.98 -36.61 -3.40
C ILE A 60 -3.51 -36.15 -3.44
N GLY A 61 -3.01 -36.02 -4.68
CA GLY A 61 -1.69 -35.51 -4.95
C GLY A 61 -1.68 -33.99 -4.78
N ALA A 62 -0.78 -33.51 -3.93
CA ALA A 62 -0.37 -32.12 -3.77
C ALA A 62 -1.50 -31.14 -3.43
N ALA A 63 -1.43 -30.59 -2.22
CA ALA A 63 -2.06 -29.31 -1.89
C ALA A 63 -1.39 -28.17 -2.70
N THR A 64 -1.57 -28.19 -4.01
CA THR A 64 -1.59 -27.01 -4.84
C THR A 64 -2.90 -26.32 -4.50
N LEU A 65 -2.83 -25.09 -3.99
CA LEU A 65 -3.96 -24.16 -4.08
C LEU A 65 -4.57 -24.34 -5.47
N ASP A 66 -5.83 -24.76 -5.53
CA ASP A 66 -6.53 -25.03 -6.80
C ASP A 66 -6.31 -23.81 -7.71
N ASP A 67 -5.89 -24.02 -8.96
CA ASP A 67 -5.59 -22.93 -9.90
C ASP A 67 -6.78 -21.95 -10.02
N GLU A 68 -8.01 -22.42 -9.73
CA GLU A 68 -9.22 -21.61 -9.57
C GLU A 68 -9.14 -20.58 -8.43
N GLN A 69 -8.59 -20.92 -7.27
CA GLN A 69 -8.45 -20.01 -6.13
C GLN A 69 -7.42 -18.93 -6.43
N ILE A 70 -6.32 -19.28 -7.10
CA ILE A 70 -5.29 -18.32 -7.53
C ILE A 70 -5.91 -17.33 -8.53
N LYS A 71 -6.70 -17.83 -9.49
CA LYS A 71 -7.35 -17.02 -10.51
C LYS A 71 -8.42 -16.08 -9.95
N GLN A 72 -9.20 -16.54 -8.96
CA GLN A 72 -10.14 -15.69 -8.23
C GLN A 72 -9.42 -14.60 -7.42
N LEU A 73 -8.24 -14.90 -6.88
CA LEU A 73 -7.41 -13.93 -6.18
C LEU A 73 -6.84 -12.89 -7.16
N GLU A 74 -6.35 -13.32 -8.32
CA GLU A 74 -5.89 -12.43 -9.40
C GLU A 74 -7.01 -11.50 -9.91
N GLU A 75 -8.22 -12.04 -10.04
CA GLU A 75 -9.43 -11.28 -10.40
C GLU A 75 -9.81 -10.26 -9.31
N TYR A 76 -9.80 -10.68 -8.04
CA TYR A 76 -10.10 -9.81 -6.89
C TYR A 76 -9.12 -8.63 -6.76
N TYR A 77 -7.82 -8.90 -6.94
CA TYR A 77 -6.79 -7.86 -6.92
C TYR A 77 -6.67 -7.10 -8.26
N GLY A 78 -7.40 -7.52 -9.29
CA GLY A 78 -7.46 -6.85 -10.58
C GLY A 78 -6.14 -6.86 -11.35
N PHE A 79 -5.28 -7.86 -11.11
CA PHE A 79 -4.00 -8.03 -11.82
C PHE A 79 -4.18 -8.45 -13.28
N ASP A 80 -5.32 -9.05 -13.61
CA ASP A 80 -5.68 -9.51 -14.96
C ASP A 80 -5.98 -8.35 -15.95
N LYS A 81 -6.38 -7.18 -15.44
CA LYS A 81 -6.80 -6.03 -16.25
C LYS A 81 -5.62 -5.15 -16.69
N PRO A 82 -5.71 -4.47 -17.86
CA PRO A 82 -4.69 -3.54 -18.32
C PRO A 82 -4.48 -2.38 -17.33
N VAL A 83 -3.23 -1.91 -17.22
CA VAL A 83 -2.77 -0.97 -16.16
C VAL A 83 -3.63 0.29 -16.03
N LEU A 84 -4.11 0.84 -17.15
CA LEU A 84 -4.96 2.04 -17.15
C LEU A 84 -6.34 1.78 -16.53
N VAL A 85 -6.93 0.60 -16.77
CA VAL A 85 -8.26 0.25 -16.24
C VAL A 85 -8.17 -0.01 -14.73
N SER A 86 -7.15 -0.74 -14.28
CA SER A 86 -6.90 -0.96 -12.85
C SER A 86 -6.62 0.36 -12.10
N TYR A 87 -5.90 1.30 -12.73
CA TYR A 87 -5.67 2.63 -12.16
C TYR A 87 -6.98 3.40 -11.99
N TRP A 88 -7.87 3.37 -12.99
CA TRP A 88 -9.16 4.06 -12.91
C TRP A 88 -10.07 3.46 -11.83
N GLU A 89 -10.16 2.13 -11.75
CA GLU A 89 -10.91 1.44 -10.70
C GLU A 89 -10.37 1.77 -9.31
N TRP A 90 -9.04 1.77 -9.14
CA TRP A 90 -8.38 2.18 -7.90
C TRP A 90 -8.65 3.66 -7.57
N LEU A 91 -8.53 4.56 -8.55
CA LEU A 91 -8.75 5.99 -8.36
C LEU A 91 -10.19 6.30 -7.93
N VAL A 92 -11.18 5.63 -8.53
CA VAL A 92 -12.59 5.78 -8.13
C VAL A 92 -12.83 5.32 -6.70
N LYS A 93 -12.23 4.20 -6.27
CA LYS A 93 -12.30 3.71 -4.89
C LYS A 93 -11.69 4.70 -3.91
N VAL A 94 -10.49 5.20 -4.21
CA VAL A 94 -9.78 6.20 -3.39
C VAL A 94 -10.60 7.50 -3.26
N VAL A 95 -11.22 7.96 -4.35
CA VAL A 95 -12.09 9.16 -4.32
C VAL A 95 -13.34 8.94 -3.46
N HIS A 96 -13.86 7.71 -3.37
CA HIS A 96 -14.95 7.33 -2.46
C HIS A 96 -14.49 7.11 -1.01
N PHE A 97 -13.25 7.49 -0.66
CA PHE A 97 -12.62 7.23 0.63
C PHE A 97 -12.45 5.74 0.96
N ASP A 98 -12.52 4.86 -0.04
CA ASP A 98 -12.21 3.45 0.10
C ASP A 98 -10.74 3.22 -0.27
N LEU A 99 -9.90 3.19 0.77
CA LEU A 99 -8.47 2.91 0.66
C LEU A 99 -8.17 1.40 0.58
N GLY A 100 -9.20 0.56 0.70
CA GLY A 100 -9.09 -0.89 0.74
C GLY A 100 -8.56 -1.44 2.06
N VAL A 101 -8.27 -2.74 2.02
CA VAL A 101 -7.72 -3.50 3.13
C VAL A 101 -6.20 -3.62 3.01
N SER A 102 -5.52 -3.56 4.15
CA SER A 102 -4.07 -3.75 4.24
C SER A 102 -3.70 -5.15 3.82
N THR A 103 -2.86 -5.29 2.80
CA THR A 103 -2.32 -6.58 2.35
C THR A 103 -1.53 -7.34 3.43
N ARG A 104 -1.00 -6.63 4.43
CA ARG A 104 -0.15 -7.23 5.48
C ARG A 104 -0.91 -7.54 6.77
N TYR A 105 -1.94 -6.75 7.10
CA TYR A 105 -2.62 -6.83 8.40
C TYR A 105 -4.12 -7.14 8.27
N SER A 106 -4.65 -7.22 7.05
CA SER A 106 -6.08 -7.43 6.74
C SER A 106 -7.05 -6.39 7.33
N ASP A 107 -6.55 -5.38 8.04
CA ASP A 107 -7.33 -4.27 8.58
C ASP A 107 -7.60 -3.18 7.51
N PRO A 108 -8.68 -2.39 7.64
CA PRO A 108 -8.91 -1.23 6.79
C PRO A 108 -7.74 -0.24 6.91
N VAL A 109 -7.23 0.22 5.77
CA VAL A 109 -6.07 1.14 5.72
C VAL A 109 -6.34 2.44 6.50
N TRP A 110 -7.60 2.89 6.52
CA TRP A 110 -8.02 4.07 7.26
C TRP A 110 -7.78 3.96 8.77
N ASP A 111 -8.02 2.79 9.35
CA ASP A 111 -7.83 2.56 10.78
C ASP A 111 -6.33 2.52 11.09
N THR A 112 -5.54 1.85 10.25
CA THR A 112 -4.08 1.86 10.35
C THR A 112 -3.49 3.29 10.26
N ILE A 113 -4.05 4.15 9.40
CA ILE A 113 -3.62 5.55 9.30
C ILE A 113 -3.92 6.28 10.62
N LYS A 114 -5.15 6.15 11.14
CA LYS A 114 -5.55 6.79 12.40
C LYS A 114 -4.70 6.37 13.59
N GLU A 115 -4.31 5.11 13.65
CA GLU A 115 -3.43 4.61 14.71
C GLU A 115 -2.02 5.21 14.65
N ARG A 116 -1.52 5.48 13.43
CA ARG A 116 -0.16 6.00 13.21
C ARG A 116 -0.07 7.52 13.25
N LEU A 117 -1.17 8.23 12.94
CA LEU A 117 -1.26 9.69 12.98
C LEU A 117 -0.82 10.31 14.31
N PRO A 118 -1.31 9.88 15.51
CA PRO A 118 -0.92 10.51 16.76
C PRO A 118 0.57 10.33 17.07
N VAL A 119 1.14 9.17 16.71
CA VAL A 119 2.57 8.91 16.91
C VAL A 119 3.39 9.86 16.05
N SER A 120 3.09 9.97 14.75
CA SER A 120 3.79 10.88 13.85
C SER A 120 3.65 12.35 14.26
N ALA A 121 2.45 12.76 14.65
CA ALA A 121 2.19 14.11 15.14
C ALA A 121 2.97 14.42 16.42
N PHE A 122 3.03 13.48 17.37
CA PHE A 122 3.78 13.64 18.61
C PHE A 122 5.27 13.86 18.33
N TYR A 123 5.90 13.02 17.50
CA TYR A 123 7.29 13.20 17.11
C TYR A 123 7.50 14.51 16.35
N GLY A 124 6.64 14.84 15.39
CA GLY A 124 6.75 16.08 14.61
C GLY A 124 6.66 17.34 15.47
N ILE A 125 5.69 17.40 16.38
CA ILE A 125 5.50 18.54 17.30
C ILE A 125 6.66 18.62 18.28
N LEU A 126 7.07 17.49 18.88
CA LEU A 126 8.17 17.45 19.83
C LEU A 126 9.49 17.90 19.17
N THR A 127 9.80 17.38 17.97
CA THR A 127 10.97 17.80 17.20
C THR A 127 10.90 19.28 16.86
N MET A 128 9.76 19.77 16.37
CA MET A 128 9.56 21.19 16.08
C MET A 128 9.82 22.07 17.31
N LEU A 129 9.28 21.70 18.47
CA LEU A 129 9.46 22.44 19.72
C LEU A 129 10.92 22.46 20.17
N ILE A 130 11.59 21.30 20.19
CA ILE A 130 13.01 21.20 20.57
C ILE A 130 13.87 22.01 19.61
N THR A 131 13.64 21.90 18.29
CA THR A 131 14.38 22.64 17.28
C THR A 131 14.19 24.15 17.45
N TYR A 132 12.98 24.63 17.67
CA TYR A 132 12.72 26.05 17.93
C TYR A 132 13.37 26.53 19.22
N PHE A 133 13.25 25.74 20.29
CA PHE A 133 13.80 26.08 21.60
C PHE A 133 15.33 26.18 21.60
N ILE A 134 16.02 25.40 20.76
CA ILE A 134 17.49 25.46 20.62
C ILE A 134 17.90 26.52 19.58
N SER A 135 17.22 26.57 18.44
CA SER A 135 17.61 27.43 17.32
C SER A 135 17.33 28.92 17.57
N ILE A 136 16.25 29.26 18.27
CA ILE A 136 15.93 30.66 18.59
C ILE A 136 17.01 31.30 19.48
N PRO A 137 17.39 30.73 20.65
CA PRO A 137 18.41 31.35 21.50
C PRO A 137 19.79 31.36 20.84
N LEU A 138 20.18 30.29 20.14
CA LEU A 138 21.44 30.29 19.39
C LEU A 138 21.46 31.34 18.27
N GLY A 139 20.34 31.51 17.55
CA GLY A 139 20.18 32.54 16.53
C GLY A 139 20.26 33.94 17.12
N TYR A 140 19.59 34.17 18.26
CA TYR A 140 19.64 35.43 18.98
C TYR A 140 21.07 35.76 19.48
N MET A 141 21.76 34.80 20.10
CA MET A 141 23.13 34.97 20.59
C MET A 141 24.15 35.20 19.48
N LYS A 142 23.87 34.75 18.25
CA LYS A 142 24.71 35.00 17.07
C LYS A 142 24.43 36.34 16.40
N ALA A 143 23.26 36.93 16.64
CA ALA A 143 22.81 38.17 16.01
C ALA A 143 23.22 39.42 16.80
N VAL A 144 23.43 39.29 18.11
CA VAL A 144 24.00 40.30 19.00
C VAL A 144 25.51 40.11 19.11
#